data_AF-Q1GH30-F1
#
_entry.id   AF-Q1GH30-F1
#
_cell.length_a   1.000
_cell.length_b   1.000
_cell.length_c   1.000
_cell.angle_alpha   90.00
_cell.angle_beta   90.00
_cell.angle_gamma   90.00
#
_symmetry.space_group_name_H-M   'P 1'
#
loop_
_entity.id
_entity.type
_entity.pdbx_description
1 polymer ?
#
loop_
_entity_poly.entity_id
_entity_poly.type
_entity_poly.pdbx_seq_one_letter_code
_entity_poly.pdbx_strand_id
1 'polypeptide(L)'
;MAEKNKKSKGQEVNRAELANINGVSLPTVDEWVRRGCPVVQRGGRGRAWKFNTAEVRSWRDDDIRAQASHTGMATKDELTLRKLAAETEQAELDLARAKEELVPVEQFDRALAKAFGEVRAGIRNVLPSRAARRLIGESDETQIKAVLLDEVDQVLEALADTDLITEADLDEDDEEAEEGADSA
;
A
#
# COMPACT_ATOMS: atom_id res chain seq x y z
N MET A 1 31.14 -15.29 -57.78
CA MET A 1 30.72 -13.88 -57.67
C MET A 1 31.00 -13.43 -56.25
N ALA A 2 31.74 -12.34 -56.08
CA ALA A 2 32.31 -11.91 -54.81
C ALA A 2 31.24 -11.34 -53.87
N GLU A 3 31.11 -11.93 -52.67
CA GLU A 3 30.26 -11.40 -51.61
C GLU A 3 30.82 -10.06 -51.11
N LYS A 4 29.97 -9.03 -51.19
CA LYS A 4 30.27 -7.67 -50.79
C LYS A 4 30.54 -7.61 -49.28
N ASN A 5 31.77 -7.21 -48.98
CA ASN A 5 32.25 -6.82 -47.66
C ASN A 5 31.38 -5.69 -47.06
N LYS A 6 30.35 -6.06 -46.28
CA LYS A 6 29.73 -5.11 -45.36
C LYS A 6 30.76 -4.89 -44.27
N LYS A 7 31.55 -3.81 -44.34
CA LYS A 7 32.54 -3.45 -43.32
C LYS A 7 31.81 -3.34 -41.96
N SER A 8 31.77 -4.42 -41.20
CA SER A 8 31.44 -4.37 -39.79
C SER A 8 32.56 -3.58 -39.13
N LYS A 9 32.21 -2.67 -38.21
CA LYS A 9 33.19 -1.78 -37.56
C LYS A 9 34.14 -2.52 -36.59
N GLY A 10 34.02 -3.83 -36.47
CA GLY A 10 34.79 -4.67 -35.55
C GLY A 10 35.81 -5.55 -36.25
N GLN A 11 36.75 -6.06 -35.47
CA GLN A 11 37.79 -7.00 -35.92
C GLN A 11 37.25 -8.44 -35.86
N GLU A 12 37.55 -9.25 -36.87
CA GLU A 12 37.35 -10.70 -36.79
C GLU A 12 38.42 -11.32 -35.91
N VAL A 13 38.02 -11.97 -34.83
CA VAL A 13 38.91 -12.56 -33.84
C VAL A 13 38.52 -14.01 -33.57
N ASN A 14 39.51 -14.81 -33.18
CA ASN A 14 39.26 -16.17 -32.71
C ASN A 14 38.78 -16.17 -31.24
N ARG A 15 38.40 -17.35 -30.73
CA ARG A 15 37.86 -17.49 -29.37
C ARG A 15 38.83 -17.02 -28.26
N ALA A 16 40.13 -17.29 -28.43
CA ALA A 16 41.15 -16.92 -27.44
C ALA A 16 41.45 -15.42 -27.46
N GLU A 17 41.51 -14.84 -28.65
CA GLU A 17 41.63 -13.39 -28.83
C GLU A 17 40.41 -12.66 -28.27
N LEU A 18 39.20 -13.17 -28.51
CA LEU A 18 37.98 -12.58 -27.94
C LEU A 18 38.00 -12.59 -26.42
N ALA A 19 38.45 -13.69 -25.81
CA ALA A 19 38.60 -13.82 -24.37
C ALA A 19 39.61 -12.81 -23.80
N ASN A 20 40.78 -12.69 -24.44
CA ASN A 20 41.82 -11.73 -24.04
C ASN A 20 41.36 -10.27 -24.17
N ILE A 21 40.71 -9.91 -25.29
CA ILE A 21 40.21 -8.56 -25.53
C ILE A 21 39.17 -8.15 -24.48
N ASN A 22 38.34 -9.11 -24.04
CA ASN A 22 37.26 -8.85 -23.08
C ASN A 22 37.67 -9.09 -21.62
N GLY A 23 38.91 -9.54 -21.36
CA GLY A 23 39.40 -9.87 -20.01
C GLY A 23 38.66 -11.02 -19.34
N VAL A 24 38.17 -12.00 -20.10
CA VAL A 24 37.38 -13.14 -19.57
C VAL A 24 38.04 -14.48 -19.88
N SER A 25 37.58 -15.54 -19.22
CA SER A 25 38.04 -16.91 -19.48
C SER A 25 37.43 -17.49 -20.77
N LEU A 26 38.09 -18.49 -21.37
CA LEU A 26 37.56 -19.22 -22.54
C LEU A 26 36.18 -19.86 -22.27
N PRO A 27 35.92 -20.51 -21.11
CA PRO A 27 34.58 -20.99 -20.76
C PRO A 27 33.50 -19.91 -20.74
N THR A 28 33.84 -18.69 -20.32
CA THR A 28 32.90 -17.55 -20.31
C THR A 28 32.48 -17.18 -21.73
N VAL A 29 33.41 -17.24 -22.69
CA VAL A 29 33.08 -17.03 -24.11
C VAL A 29 32.19 -18.16 -24.66
N ASP A 30 32.44 -19.41 -24.26
CA ASP A 30 31.57 -20.54 -24.62
C ASP A 30 30.15 -20.38 -24.03
N GLU A 31 30.04 -19.82 -22.82
CA GLU A 31 28.76 -19.46 -22.21
C GLU A 31 28.05 -18.36 -22.99
N TRP A 32 28.75 -17.31 -23.42
CA TRP A 32 28.14 -16.26 -24.24
C TRP A 32 27.56 -16.81 -25.54
N VAL A 33 28.27 -17.74 -26.19
CA VAL A 33 27.76 -18.42 -27.40
C VAL A 33 26.48 -19.19 -27.10
N ARG A 34 26.39 -19.87 -25.95
CA ARG A 34 25.18 -20.57 -25.52
C ARG A 34 24.01 -19.61 -25.29
N ARG A 35 24.28 -18.40 -24.80
CA ARG A 35 23.29 -17.33 -24.57
C ARG A 35 22.92 -16.54 -25.84
N GLY A 36 23.46 -16.90 -27.00
CA GLY A 36 23.09 -16.29 -28.28
C GLY A 36 24.05 -15.21 -28.79
N CYS A 37 25.30 -15.19 -28.31
CA CYS A 37 26.34 -14.31 -28.82
C CYS A 37 26.53 -14.47 -30.35
N PRO A 38 26.62 -13.37 -31.13
CA PRO A 38 26.84 -13.42 -32.57
C PRO A 38 28.14 -14.13 -32.96
N VAL A 39 28.03 -15.07 -33.90
CA VAL A 39 29.16 -15.85 -34.42
C VAL A 39 29.22 -15.70 -35.94
N VAL A 40 30.32 -15.17 -36.46
CA VAL A 40 30.54 -15.01 -37.91
C VAL A 40 30.83 -16.35 -38.57
N GLN A 41 31.62 -17.19 -37.90
CA GLN A 41 31.91 -18.56 -38.36
C GLN A 41 31.99 -19.52 -37.18
N ARG A 42 31.12 -20.54 -37.17
CA ARG A 42 31.19 -21.62 -36.18
C ARG A 42 32.37 -22.54 -36.47
N GLY A 43 33.08 -22.93 -35.43
CA GLY A 43 34.18 -23.88 -35.55
C GLY A 43 33.69 -25.30 -35.85
N GLY A 44 34.53 -26.07 -36.53
CA GLY A 44 34.28 -27.46 -36.91
C GLY A 44 35.58 -28.14 -37.34
N ARG A 45 35.50 -29.36 -37.90
CA ARG A 45 36.69 -30.10 -38.37
C ARG A 45 37.43 -29.27 -39.45
N GLY A 46 38.58 -28.71 -39.08
CA GLY A 46 39.40 -27.85 -39.94
C GLY A 46 38.97 -26.39 -40.05
N ARG A 47 38.03 -25.90 -39.22
CA ARG A 47 37.57 -24.50 -39.23
C ARG A 47 37.63 -23.90 -37.83
N ALA A 48 38.34 -22.79 -37.68
CA ALA A 48 38.40 -22.03 -36.43
C ALA A 48 37.13 -21.17 -36.26
N TRP A 49 36.79 -20.88 -34.99
CA TRP A 49 35.73 -19.94 -34.67
C TRP A 49 36.13 -18.51 -35.06
N LYS A 50 35.18 -17.74 -35.60
CA LYS A 50 35.34 -16.31 -35.85
C LYS A 50 34.20 -15.51 -35.24
N PHE A 51 34.57 -14.43 -34.58
CA PHE A 51 33.66 -13.48 -33.95
C PHE A 51 33.97 -12.07 -34.42
N ASN A 52 32.94 -11.24 -34.58
CA ASN A 52 33.14 -9.82 -34.81
C ASN A 52 33.07 -9.05 -33.48
N THR A 53 34.15 -8.36 -33.11
CA THR A 53 34.21 -7.68 -31.80
C THR A 53 33.12 -6.61 -31.61
N ALA A 54 32.66 -5.93 -32.67
CA ALA A 54 31.63 -4.90 -32.56
C ALA A 54 30.24 -5.50 -32.32
N GLU A 55 29.93 -6.62 -33.00
CA GLU A 55 28.65 -7.34 -32.83
C GLU A 55 28.57 -7.99 -31.46
N VAL A 56 29.66 -8.61 -31.00
CA VAL A 56 29.74 -9.20 -29.65
C VAL A 56 29.56 -8.12 -28.58
N ARG A 57 30.16 -6.93 -28.75
CA ARG A 57 30.00 -5.83 -27.80
C ARG A 57 28.56 -5.33 -27.73
N SER A 58 27.92 -5.09 -28.88
CA SER A 58 26.51 -4.65 -28.93
C SER A 58 25.61 -5.67 -28.25
N TRP A 59 25.77 -6.96 -28.57
CA TRP A 59 25.00 -8.03 -27.95
C TRP A 59 25.24 -8.08 -26.43
N ARG A 60 26.47 -7.88 -25.97
CA ARG A 60 26.81 -7.91 -24.54
C ARG A 60 26.17 -6.74 -23.78
N ASP A 61 26.12 -5.55 -24.39
CA ASP A 61 25.44 -4.38 -23.81
C ASP A 61 23.91 -4.60 -23.71
N ASP A 62 23.33 -5.37 -24.63
CA ASP A 62 21.91 -5.77 -24.57
C ASP A 62 21.67 -6.90 -23.54
N ASP A 63 22.55 -7.90 -23.48
CA ASP A 63 22.51 -9.02 -22.52
C ASP A 63 22.63 -8.54 -21.07
N ILE A 64 23.54 -7.59 -20.80
CA ILE A 64 23.68 -6.97 -19.48
C ILE A 64 22.43 -6.18 -19.10
N ARG A 65 21.84 -5.43 -20.05
CA ARG A 65 20.59 -4.70 -19.81
C ARG A 65 19.43 -5.64 -19.51
N ALA A 66 19.29 -6.74 -20.26
CA ALA A 66 18.27 -7.74 -20.03
C ALA A 66 18.42 -8.42 -18.65
N GLN A 67 19.65 -8.74 -18.24
CA GLN A 67 19.92 -9.30 -16.92
C GLN A 67 19.62 -8.30 -15.78
N ALA A 68 19.97 -7.02 -15.96
CA ALA A 68 19.67 -5.97 -14.99
C ALA A 68 18.16 -5.65 -14.89
N SER A 69 17.41 -5.75 -15.99
CA SER A 69 15.95 -5.59 -15.97
C SER A 69 15.25 -6.69 -15.17
N HIS A 70 15.84 -7.89 -15.08
CA HIS A 70 15.32 -8.96 -14.23
C HIS A 70 15.52 -8.69 -12.72
N THR A 71 16.48 -7.83 -12.37
CA THR A 71 16.75 -7.36 -11.00
C THR A 71 15.93 -6.12 -10.59
N GLY A 72 15.17 -5.52 -11.52
CA GLY A 72 14.28 -4.39 -11.25
C GLY A 72 12.91 -4.77 -10.68
N MET A 73 12.58 -6.08 -10.69
CA MET A 73 11.47 -6.62 -9.92
C MET A 73 11.97 -6.95 -8.53
N ALA A 74 11.25 -6.51 -7.49
CA ALA A 74 11.58 -6.82 -6.11
C ALA A 74 11.85 -8.32 -5.96
N THR A 75 12.98 -8.66 -5.36
CA THR A 75 13.40 -10.06 -5.21
C THR A 75 12.35 -10.80 -4.37
N LYS A 76 12.15 -12.09 -4.60
CA LYS A 76 11.18 -12.90 -3.83
C LYS A 76 11.33 -12.70 -2.31
N ASP A 77 12.56 -12.58 -1.83
CA ASP A 77 12.86 -12.34 -0.42
C ASP A 77 12.40 -10.96 0.06
N GLU A 78 12.56 -9.91 -0.77
CA GLU A 78 12.08 -8.56 -0.46
C GLU A 78 10.55 -8.49 -0.41
N LEU A 79 9.87 -9.17 -1.34
CA LEU A 79 8.40 -9.27 -1.33
C LEU A 79 7.91 -10.07 -0.10
N THR A 80 8.63 -11.12 0.28
CA THR A 80 8.30 -11.94 1.45
C THR A 80 8.47 -11.14 2.74
N LEU A 81 9.56 -10.37 2.86
CA LEU A 81 9.79 -9.49 4.01
C LEU A 81 8.71 -8.39 4.11
N ARG A 82 8.34 -7.78 2.99
CA ARG A 82 7.27 -6.76 2.96
C ARG A 82 5.92 -7.35 3.34
N LYS A 83 5.61 -8.57 2.88
CA LYS A 83 4.39 -9.30 3.26
C LYS A 83 4.39 -9.60 4.76
N LEU A 84 5.48 -10.14 5.30
CA LEU A 84 5.60 -10.46 6.73
C LEU A 84 5.46 -9.21 7.61
N ALA A 85 6.01 -8.08 7.18
CA ALA A 85 5.86 -6.80 7.88
C ALA A 85 4.39 -6.36 7.93
N ALA A 86 3.69 -6.41 6.79
CA ALA A 86 2.26 -6.07 6.72
C ALA A 86 1.38 -7.02 7.55
N GLU A 87 1.67 -8.32 7.54
CA GLU A 87 0.98 -9.32 8.39
C GLU A 87 1.19 -9.06 9.88
N THR A 88 2.40 -8.61 10.26
CA THR A 88 2.71 -8.26 11.66
C THR A 88 1.94 -7.00 12.07
N GLU A 89 1.94 -5.98 11.22
CA GLU A 89 1.18 -4.73 11.46
C GLU A 89 -0.32 -5.00 11.57
N GLN A 90 -0.87 -5.85 10.69
CA GLN A 90 -2.27 -6.26 10.78
C GLN A 90 -2.57 -6.98 12.10
N ALA A 91 -1.71 -7.92 12.51
CA ALA A 91 -1.89 -8.63 13.78
C ALA A 91 -1.80 -7.71 15.01
N GLU A 92 -0.98 -6.66 14.96
CA GLU A 92 -0.93 -5.63 16.00
C GLU A 92 -2.23 -4.80 16.04
N LEU A 93 -2.76 -4.40 14.89
CA LEU A 93 -4.04 -3.69 14.78
C LEU A 93 -5.21 -4.55 15.26
N ASP A 94 -5.25 -5.83 14.90
CA ASP A 94 -6.29 -6.77 15.34
C ASP A 94 -6.23 -6.98 16.86
N LEU A 95 -5.03 -7.08 17.43
CA LEU A 95 -4.83 -7.18 18.87
C LEU A 95 -5.27 -5.90 19.60
N ALA A 96 -5.00 -4.72 19.04
CA ALA A 96 -5.45 -3.45 19.60
C ALA A 96 -6.97 -3.26 19.47
N ARG A 97 -7.59 -3.72 18.37
CA ARG A 97 -9.06 -3.77 18.23
C ARG A 97 -9.68 -4.72 19.28
N ALA A 98 -9.11 -5.90 19.48
CA ALA A 98 -9.56 -6.86 20.49
C ALA A 98 -9.40 -6.36 21.94
N LYS A 99 -8.53 -5.38 22.15
CA LYS A 99 -8.37 -4.68 23.44
C LYS A 99 -9.29 -3.45 23.58
N GLU A 100 -10.16 -3.20 22.61
CA GLU A 100 -11.04 -2.02 22.57
C GLU A 100 -10.26 -0.68 22.55
N GLU A 101 -9.00 -0.69 22.07
CA GLU A 101 -8.15 0.50 21.99
C GLU A 101 -8.31 1.28 20.66
N LEU A 102 -9.05 0.71 19.69
CA LEU A 102 -9.26 1.27 18.35
C LEU A 102 -10.74 1.24 17.98
N VAL A 103 -11.23 2.37 17.46
CA VAL A 103 -12.59 2.52 16.90
C VAL A 103 -12.47 3.09 15.48
N PRO A 104 -13.22 2.59 14.49
CA PRO A 104 -13.30 3.20 13.16
C PRO A 104 -13.74 4.66 13.21
N VAL A 105 -13.10 5.50 12.40
CA VAL A 105 -13.35 6.96 12.39
C VAL A 105 -14.82 7.27 12.06
N GLU A 106 -15.43 6.51 11.16
CA GLU A 106 -16.83 6.72 10.74
C GLU A 106 -17.83 6.43 11.87
N GLN A 107 -17.57 5.39 12.68
CA GLN A 107 -18.37 5.07 13.86
C GLN A 107 -18.24 6.17 14.91
N PHE A 108 -17.01 6.66 15.14
CA PHE A 108 -16.75 7.77 16.05
C PHE A 108 -17.51 9.04 15.63
N ASP A 109 -17.46 9.41 14.34
CA ASP A 109 -18.16 10.59 13.83
C ASP A 109 -19.68 10.49 13.99
N ARG A 110 -20.25 9.31 13.74
CA ARG A 110 -21.69 9.06 13.91
C ARG A 110 -22.11 9.17 15.37
N ALA A 111 -21.37 8.52 16.27
CA ALA A 111 -21.60 8.56 17.70
C ALA A 111 -21.53 10.01 18.24
N LEU A 112 -20.53 10.78 17.79
CA LEU A 112 -20.35 12.17 18.17
C LEU A 112 -21.50 13.06 17.67
N ALA A 113 -21.93 12.87 16.42
CA ALA A 113 -23.04 13.61 15.83
C ALA A 113 -24.37 13.35 16.58
N LYS A 114 -24.62 12.10 16.97
CA LYS A 114 -25.79 11.71 17.78
C LYS A 114 -25.75 12.38 19.16
N ALA A 115 -24.64 12.23 19.89
CA ALA A 115 -24.48 12.82 21.21
C ALA A 115 -24.70 14.34 21.21
N PHE A 116 -24.08 15.08 20.26
CA PHE A 116 -24.32 16.52 20.14
C PHE A 116 -25.74 16.88 19.65
N GLY A 117 -26.37 15.99 18.88
CA GLY A 117 -27.77 16.13 18.48
C GLY A 117 -28.71 16.14 19.69
N GLU A 118 -28.49 15.25 20.65
CA GLU A 118 -29.26 15.17 21.89
C GLU A 118 -29.02 16.37 22.80
N VAL A 119 -27.76 16.79 22.96
CA VAL A 119 -27.42 18.04 23.67
C VAL A 119 -28.18 19.23 23.07
N ARG A 120 -28.17 19.36 21.74
CA ARG A 120 -28.89 20.42 21.05
C ARG A 120 -30.39 20.36 21.30
N ALA A 121 -30.97 19.15 21.27
CA ALA A 121 -32.39 18.95 21.54
C ALA A 121 -32.76 19.33 22.98
N GLY A 122 -31.96 18.93 23.96
CA GLY A 122 -32.14 19.30 25.37
C GLY A 122 -32.15 20.82 25.56
N ILE A 123 -31.12 21.51 25.05
CA ILE A 123 -30.96 22.96 25.24
C ILE A 123 -32.02 23.76 24.48
N ARG A 124 -32.37 23.40 23.24
CA ARG A 124 -33.31 24.20 22.42
C ARG A 124 -34.78 23.87 22.62
N ASN A 125 -35.11 22.62 22.94
CA ASN A 125 -36.50 22.17 22.95
C ASN A 125 -36.99 21.88 24.37
N VAL A 126 -36.19 21.16 25.16
CA VAL A 126 -36.62 20.68 26.50
C VAL A 126 -36.55 21.80 27.53
N LEU A 127 -35.38 22.45 27.67
CA LEU A 127 -35.15 23.51 28.65
C LEU A 127 -36.14 24.68 28.49
N PRO A 128 -36.30 25.30 27.30
CA PRO A 128 -37.16 26.48 27.18
C PRO A 128 -38.63 26.15 27.44
N SER A 129 -39.10 24.96 27.03
CA SER A 129 -40.47 24.51 27.26
C SER A 129 -40.77 24.34 28.76
N ARG A 130 -39.84 23.78 29.53
CA ARG A 130 -40.00 23.59 30.97
C ARG A 130 -39.82 24.88 31.75
N ALA A 131 -38.77 25.65 31.45
CA ALA A 131 -38.52 26.95 32.06
C ALA A 131 -39.69 27.91 31.84
N ALA A 132 -40.23 27.99 30.62
CA ALA A 132 -41.37 28.85 30.30
C ALA A 132 -42.59 28.57 31.19
N ARG A 133 -42.85 27.30 31.56
CA ARG A 133 -43.95 26.93 32.45
C ARG A 133 -43.70 27.32 33.90
N ARG A 134 -42.46 27.24 34.39
CA ARG A 134 -42.09 27.57 35.77
C ARG A 134 -41.94 29.08 36.00
N LEU A 135 -41.68 29.84 34.94
CA LEU A 135 -41.44 31.28 35.00
C LEU A 135 -42.70 32.13 34.73
N ILE A 136 -43.87 31.52 34.51
CA ILE A 136 -45.11 32.27 34.24
C ILE A 136 -45.46 33.15 35.44
N GLY A 137 -45.47 34.47 35.23
CA GLY A 137 -45.81 35.45 36.26
C GLY A 137 -44.67 35.77 37.23
N GLU A 138 -43.49 35.16 37.06
CA GLU A 138 -42.31 35.48 37.85
C GLU A 138 -41.68 36.79 37.36
N SER A 139 -41.27 37.64 38.29
CA SER A 139 -40.71 38.96 38.01
C SER A 139 -39.40 39.22 38.75
N ASP A 140 -39.02 38.37 39.71
CA ASP A 140 -37.73 38.44 40.39
C ASP A 140 -36.64 37.77 39.54
N GLU A 141 -35.68 38.58 39.07
CA GLU A 141 -34.53 38.13 38.29
C GLU A 141 -33.72 37.03 38.99
N THR A 142 -33.59 37.09 40.32
CA THR A 142 -32.86 36.09 41.11
C THR A 142 -33.53 34.73 41.01
N GLN A 143 -34.86 34.72 41.11
CA GLN A 143 -35.67 33.51 41.01
C GLN A 143 -35.71 32.98 39.57
N ILE A 144 -35.79 33.87 38.58
CA ILE A 144 -35.71 33.51 37.16
C ILE A 144 -34.39 32.78 36.88
N LYS A 145 -33.27 33.34 37.34
CA LYS A 145 -31.96 32.73 37.17
C LYS A 145 -31.84 31.38 37.88
N ALA A 146 -32.35 31.27 39.11
CA ALA A 146 -32.33 30.03 39.86
C ALA A 146 -33.09 28.91 39.13
N VAL A 147 -34.27 29.22 38.60
CA VAL A 147 -35.06 28.27 37.80
C VAL A 147 -34.35 27.88 36.52
N LEU A 148 -33.74 28.82 35.79
CA LEU A 148 -33.01 28.50 34.56
C LEU A 148 -31.82 27.58 34.82
N LEU A 149 -31.05 27.82 35.89
CA LEU A 149 -29.92 26.96 36.26
C LEU A 149 -30.37 25.56 36.65
N ASP A 150 -31.42 25.44 37.48
CA ASP A 150 -32.01 24.15 37.86
C ASP A 150 -32.51 23.37 36.61
N GLU A 151 -33.09 24.08 35.63
CA GLU A 151 -33.50 23.46 34.36
C GLU A 151 -32.33 23.04 33.48
N VAL A 152 -31.20 23.78 33.49
CA VAL A 152 -29.95 23.35 32.83
C VAL A 152 -29.43 22.08 33.49
N ASP A 153 -29.33 22.06 34.81
CA ASP A 153 -28.79 20.92 35.57
C ASP A 153 -29.63 19.66 35.30
N GLN A 154 -30.96 19.77 35.29
CA GLN A 154 -31.83 18.64 34.98
C GLN A 154 -31.71 18.14 33.54
N VAL A 155 -31.40 19.00 32.58
CA VAL A 155 -31.12 18.57 31.20
C VAL A 155 -29.75 17.88 31.13
N LEU A 156 -28.74 18.39 31.83
CA LEU A 156 -27.41 17.78 31.87
C LEU A 156 -27.44 16.42 32.55
N GLU A 157 -28.21 16.26 33.63
CA GLU A 157 -28.35 15.00 34.35
C GLU A 157 -29.07 13.96 33.49
N ALA A 158 -30.14 14.36 32.78
CA ALA A 158 -30.80 13.48 31.81
C ALA A 158 -29.86 13.05 30.66
N LEU A 159 -28.99 13.94 30.18
CA LEU A 159 -28.00 13.61 29.14
C LEU A 159 -26.87 12.72 29.67
N ALA A 160 -26.56 12.77 30.96
CA ALA A 160 -25.56 11.92 31.58
C ALA A 160 -26.08 10.49 31.84
N ASP A 161 -27.36 10.36 32.17
CA ASP A 161 -28.02 9.06 32.39
C ASP A 161 -28.48 8.38 31.09
N THR A 162 -28.53 9.11 29.98
CA THR A 162 -28.86 8.53 28.68
C THR A 162 -27.62 7.90 28.08
N ASP A 163 -27.71 6.62 27.69
CA ASP A 163 -26.72 6.00 26.82
C ASP A 163 -26.78 6.68 25.44
N LEU A 164 -26.04 7.79 25.31
CA LEU A 164 -25.97 8.63 24.11
C LEU A 164 -25.47 7.83 22.88
N ILE A 165 -24.76 6.73 23.15
CA ILE A 165 -24.16 5.82 22.17
C ILE A 165 -24.51 4.40 22.62
N THR A 166 -25.11 3.62 21.73
CA THR A 166 -25.46 2.21 21.96
C THR A 166 -24.57 1.29 21.12
N GLU A 167 -24.41 0.02 21.52
CA GLU A 167 -23.67 -0.99 20.73
C GLU A 167 -24.17 -1.06 19.27
N ALA A 168 -25.48 -0.92 19.06
CA ALA A 168 -26.06 -0.87 17.72
C ALA A 168 -25.62 0.34 16.87
N ASP A 169 -25.13 1.43 17.48
CA ASP A 169 -24.53 2.55 16.74
C ASP A 169 -23.07 2.26 16.32
N LEU A 170 -22.47 1.19 16.85
CA LEU A 170 -21.09 0.77 16.65
C LEU A 170 -20.96 -0.47 15.73
N ASP A 171 -22.01 -1.29 15.58
CA ASP A 171 -21.94 -2.64 15.00
C ASP A 171 -22.45 -2.79 13.54
N GLU A 172 -22.25 -1.82 12.64
CA GLU A 172 -22.82 -1.93 11.27
C GLU A 172 -21.88 -2.44 10.14
N ASP A 173 -20.65 -2.89 10.40
CA ASP A 173 -19.69 -3.22 9.31
C ASP A 173 -19.08 -4.65 9.32
N ASP A 174 -19.79 -5.67 9.81
CA ASP A 174 -19.29 -7.06 9.80
C ASP A 174 -19.88 -7.98 8.68
N GLU A 175 -20.62 -7.46 7.71
CA GLU A 175 -21.23 -8.30 6.64
C GLU A 175 -20.54 -8.30 5.26
N GLU A 176 -19.45 -7.56 5.01
CA GLU A 176 -18.81 -7.53 3.66
C GLU A 176 -17.35 -8.05 3.58
N ALA A 177 -17.00 -9.10 4.33
CA ALA A 177 -15.66 -9.71 4.23
C ALA A 177 -15.63 -11.24 4.07
N GLU A 178 -16.69 -11.88 3.57
CA GLU A 178 -16.66 -13.33 3.24
C GLU A 178 -17.30 -13.71 1.87
N GLU A 179 -17.16 -12.89 0.83
CA GLU A 179 -17.41 -13.35 -0.55
C GLU A 179 -16.28 -12.92 -1.50
N GLY A 180 -15.15 -13.64 -1.47
CA GLY A 180 -14.08 -13.39 -2.44
C GLY A 180 -12.94 -14.39 -2.49
N ALA A 181 -12.99 -15.49 -1.73
CA ALA A 181 -11.89 -16.45 -1.66
C ALA A 181 -12.32 -17.89 -1.99
N ASP A 182 -13.19 -18.08 -2.99
CA ASP A 182 -13.21 -19.35 -3.74
C ASP A 182 -13.85 -19.18 -5.12
N SER A 183 -13.10 -18.67 -6.10
CA SER A 183 -13.31 -19.06 -7.51
C SER A 183 -12.18 -18.59 -8.42
N ALA A 184 -11.68 -19.54 -9.21
CA ALA A 184 -10.81 -19.47 -10.40
C ALA A 184 -9.29 -19.70 -10.21
#